data_AF-A0A922ZVA8-F1
#
_entry.id   AF-A0A922ZVA8-F1
#
_cell.length_a   1.000
_cell.length_b   1.000
_cell.length_c   1.000
_cell.angle_alpha   90.00
_cell.angle_beta   90.00
_cell.angle_gamma   90.00
#
_symmetry.space_group_name_H-M   'P 1'
#
loop_
_entity.id
_entity.type
_entity.pdbx_description
1 polymer ?
#
loop_
_entity_poly.entity_id
_entity_poly.type
_entity_poly.pdbx_seq_one_letter_code
_entity_poly.pdbx_strand_id
1 'polypeptide(L)'
;MINLENLSDKELYAYCKKVGFNARIWTRRFMATIPEVFKRRLYKKYGYCSIHEFAAKMAGVSYKNTDEVLRIDEKFSEMPKMKGLIGEIGLSKLKVVACIATKDMDSFWAEKVKKMTKQVLEIYVREIKNTVQKFPGESHEENLKNTQQEEQIGLFDSEKSISQNNDKASPKKTFTIQVDEETEFELRKFKQILEKEKNEPVDWNFALKEMTKRALKGEVLKQKPVRIPKQKVNVSRYISAKKRFDLERKYQGHCAYKGCNKPAEQIHHKDGFAAVRNHENIIPLCKNHHNFVHQNFAANFAADKIFNKFKLEKSASFAFKHNSI
;
A
#
# COMPACT_ATOMS: atom_id res chain seq x y z
N MET A 1 -31.99 25.41 9.21
CA MET A 1 -30.53 25.53 9.41
C MET A 1 -30.21 25.11 10.84
N ILE A 2 -29.12 24.38 11.07
CA ILE A 2 -28.71 24.00 12.43
C ILE A 2 -28.06 25.23 13.08
N ASN A 3 -28.50 25.63 14.29
CA ASN A 3 -27.84 26.68 15.05
C ASN A 3 -26.58 26.09 15.71
N LEU A 4 -25.40 26.53 15.25
CA LEU A 4 -24.12 25.99 15.69
C LEU A 4 -23.73 26.47 17.10
N GLU A 5 -24.26 27.60 17.54
CA GLU A 5 -23.89 28.26 18.82
C GLU A 5 -24.46 27.53 20.04
N ASN A 6 -25.51 26.74 19.85
CA ASN A 6 -26.19 26.01 20.93
C ASN A 6 -25.70 24.56 21.09
N LEU A 7 -24.75 24.11 20.26
CA LEU A 7 -24.21 22.76 20.34
C LEU A 7 -23.12 22.70 21.41
N SER A 8 -23.13 21.65 22.23
CA SER A 8 -21.97 21.34 23.06
C SER A 8 -20.75 20.97 22.19
N ASP A 9 -19.54 21.10 22.71
CA ASP A 9 -18.30 20.73 22.01
C ASP A 9 -18.33 19.31 21.43
N LYS A 10 -18.93 18.37 22.18
CA LYS A 10 -19.08 16.97 21.76
C LYS A 10 -20.00 16.84 20.55
N GLU A 11 -21.12 17.57 20.55
CA GLU A 11 -22.09 17.55 19.46
C GLU A 11 -21.57 18.29 18.23
N LEU A 12 -20.89 19.43 18.42
CA LEU A 12 -20.23 20.16 17.35
C LEU A 12 -19.16 19.30 16.67
N TYR A 13 -18.34 18.59 17.45
CA TYR A 13 -17.35 17.66 16.92
C TYR A 13 -17.98 16.49 16.15
N ALA A 14 -19.07 15.91 16.66
CA ALA A 14 -19.82 14.87 15.96
C ALA A 14 -20.43 15.39 14.65
N TYR A 15 -20.94 16.62 14.66
CA TYR A 15 -21.45 17.30 13.47
C TYR A 15 -20.35 17.53 12.43
N CYS A 16 -19.20 18.05 12.83
CA CYS A 16 -18.03 18.23 11.95
C CYS A 16 -17.59 16.90 11.31
N LYS A 17 -17.58 15.80 12.07
CA LYS A 17 -17.30 14.45 11.51
C LYS A 17 -18.31 14.07 10.43
N LYS A 18 -19.60 14.28 10.69
CA LYS A 18 -20.68 13.97 9.74
C LYS A 18 -20.57 14.81 8.47
N VAL A 19 -20.37 16.12 8.60
CA VAL A 19 -20.20 17.03 7.45
C VAL A 19 -18.95 16.69 6.66
N GLY A 20 -17.81 16.45 7.32
CA GLY A 20 -16.57 16.07 6.66
C GLY A 20 -16.68 14.72 5.94
N PHE A 21 -17.41 13.76 6.50
CA PHE A 21 -17.71 12.50 5.83
C PHE A 21 -18.59 12.71 4.59
N ASN A 22 -19.66 13.49 4.72
CA ASN A 22 -20.56 13.83 3.61
C ASN A 22 -19.82 14.58 2.49
N ALA A 23 -18.96 15.54 2.83
CA ALA A 23 -18.15 16.27 1.86
C ALA A 23 -17.33 15.30 0.99
N ARG A 24 -16.70 14.28 1.60
CA ARG A 24 -15.96 13.25 0.84
C ARG A 24 -16.87 12.44 -0.08
N ILE A 25 -18.09 12.13 0.32
CA ILE A 25 -19.06 11.42 -0.52
C ILE A 25 -19.44 12.31 -1.72
N TRP A 26 -19.77 13.57 -1.48
CA TRP A 26 -20.14 14.51 -2.52
C TRP A 26 -19.00 14.76 -3.50
N THR A 27 -17.76 14.90 -3.02
CA THR A 27 -16.57 15.00 -3.89
C THR A 27 -16.42 13.76 -4.76
N ARG A 28 -16.61 12.54 -4.24
CA ARG A 28 -16.54 11.31 -5.06
C ARG A 28 -17.62 11.27 -6.13
N ARG A 29 -18.86 11.59 -5.76
CA ARG A 29 -19.98 11.68 -6.71
C ARG A 29 -19.71 12.70 -7.79
N PHE A 30 -19.17 13.87 -7.44
CA PHE A 30 -18.74 14.88 -8.40
C PHE A 30 -17.62 14.32 -9.30
N MET A 31 -16.64 13.62 -8.76
CA MET A 31 -15.57 13.03 -9.55
C MET A 31 -16.09 12.04 -10.60
N ALA A 32 -17.16 11.29 -10.31
CA ALA A 32 -17.78 10.40 -11.30
C ALA A 32 -18.40 11.14 -12.50
N THR A 33 -18.68 12.44 -12.40
CA THR A 33 -19.22 13.23 -13.52
C THR A 33 -18.12 13.83 -14.40
N ILE A 34 -16.88 13.92 -13.90
CA ILE A 34 -15.73 14.52 -14.61
C ILE A 34 -15.53 13.92 -16.00
N PRO A 35 -15.58 12.59 -16.22
CA PRO A 35 -15.41 12.01 -17.56
C PRO A 35 -16.46 12.51 -18.56
N GLU A 36 -17.72 12.61 -18.13
CA GLU A 36 -18.81 13.06 -19.00
C GLU A 36 -18.72 14.57 -19.27
N VAL A 37 -18.37 15.36 -18.26
CA VAL A 37 -18.07 16.80 -18.39
C VAL A 37 -16.93 17.02 -19.38
N PHE A 38 -15.88 16.19 -19.30
CA PHE A 38 -14.72 16.24 -20.19
C PHE A 38 -15.10 15.89 -21.63
N LYS A 39 -15.81 14.77 -21.83
CA LYS A 39 -16.29 14.31 -23.14
C LYS A 39 -17.16 15.35 -23.85
N ARG A 40 -18.10 15.96 -23.13
CA ARG A 40 -18.98 17.03 -23.64
C ARG A 40 -18.33 18.41 -23.70
N ARG A 41 -17.10 18.54 -23.20
CA ARG A 41 -16.35 19.81 -23.04
C ARG A 41 -17.15 20.89 -22.32
N LEU A 42 -17.96 20.52 -21.32
CA LEU A 42 -18.82 21.49 -20.60
C LEU A 42 -17.99 22.56 -19.90
N TYR A 43 -16.82 22.19 -19.38
CA TYR A 43 -15.88 23.16 -18.78
C TYR A 43 -15.55 24.31 -19.74
N LYS A 44 -15.37 24.05 -21.04
CA LYS A 44 -15.14 25.12 -22.03
C LYS A 44 -16.38 25.98 -22.26
N LYS A 45 -17.56 25.35 -22.32
CA LYS A 45 -18.84 26.06 -22.52
C LYS A 45 -19.14 27.04 -21.39
N TYR A 46 -18.70 26.73 -20.17
CA TYR A 46 -18.85 27.59 -19.00
C TYR A 46 -17.61 28.46 -18.72
N GLY A 47 -16.70 28.63 -19.69
CA GLY A 47 -15.60 29.59 -19.62
C GLY A 47 -14.38 29.15 -18.79
N TYR A 48 -14.25 27.87 -18.44
CA TYR A 48 -13.05 27.35 -17.77
C TYR A 48 -11.98 26.99 -18.81
N CYS A 49 -10.72 27.31 -18.51
CA CYS A 49 -9.59 27.06 -19.41
C CYS A 49 -9.24 25.57 -19.50
N SER A 50 -9.49 24.80 -18.44
CA SER A 50 -9.21 23.36 -18.38
C SER A 50 -10.21 22.60 -17.52
N ILE A 51 -10.28 21.28 -17.72
CA ILE A 51 -11.07 20.39 -16.86
C ILE A 51 -10.55 20.38 -15.41
N HIS A 52 -9.23 20.56 -15.22
CA HIS A 52 -8.60 20.63 -13.92
C HIS A 52 -9.00 21.88 -13.15
N GLU A 53 -9.04 23.03 -13.83
CA GLU A 53 -9.53 24.27 -13.24
C GLU A 53 -11.01 24.13 -12.86
N PHE A 54 -11.83 23.55 -13.75
CA PHE A 54 -13.23 23.26 -13.47
C PHE A 54 -13.38 22.38 -12.23
N ALA A 55 -12.69 21.25 -12.16
CA ALA A 55 -12.79 20.31 -11.04
C ALA A 55 -12.27 20.89 -9.72
N ALA A 56 -11.21 21.70 -9.78
CA ALA A 56 -10.65 22.41 -8.63
C ALA A 56 -11.63 23.46 -8.09
N LYS A 57 -12.20 24.30 -8.96
CA LYS A 57 -13.15 25.36 -8.56
C LYS A 57 -14.49 24.81 -8.07
N MET A 58 -15.01 23.76 -8.71
CA MET A 58 -16.33 23.22 -8.38
C MET A 58 -16.35 22.35 -7.12
N ALA A 59 -15.29 21.55 -6.89
CA ALA A 59 -15.31 20.55 -5.82
C ALA A 59 -13.97 20.38 -5.09
N GLY A 60 -12.99 21.26 -5.32
CA GLY A 60 -11.67 21.20 -4.67
C GLY A 60 -10.86 19.98 -5.09
N VAL A 61 -11.12 19.40 -6.27
CA VAL A 61 -10.43 18.19 -6.73
C VAL A 61 -9.04 18.58 -7.25
N SER A 62 -8.01 17.87 -6.78
CA SER A 62 -6.64 18.12 -7.21
C SER A 62 -6.41 17.73 -8.67
N TYR A 63 -5.39 18.32 -9.29
CA TYR A 63 -4.97 17.98 -10.64
C TYR A 63 -4.73 16.47 -10.80
N LYS A 64 -3.96 15.88 -9.87
CA LYS A 64 -3.65 14.44 -9.85
C LYS A 64 -4.91 13.57 -9.77
N ASN A 65 -5.88 13.93 -8.94
CA ASN A 65 -7.11 13.16 -8.81
C ASN A 65 -7.97 13.29 -10.07
N THR A 66 -8.02 14.47 -10.69
CA THR A 66 -8.73 14.69 -11.96
C THR A 66 -8.17 13.80 -13.06
N ASP A 67 -6.83 13.77 -13.23
CA ASP A 67 -6.17 12.87 -14.18
C ASP A 67 -6.43 11.39 -13.88
N GLU A 68 -6.36 11.01 -12.60
CA GLU A 68 -6.56 9.63 -12.18
C GLU A 68 -7.99 9.16 -12.49
N VAL A 69 -9.01 10.01 -12.28
CA VAL A 69 -10.39 9.72 -12.70
C VAL A 69 -10.46 9.44 -14.19
N LEU A 70 -9.92 10.34 -15.01
CA LEU A 70 -10.00 10.23 -16.47
C LEU A 70 -9.32 8.94 -16.97
N ARG A 71 -8.15 8.60 -16.43
CA ARG A 71 -7.43 7.37 -16.75
C ARG A 71 -8.19 6.11 -16.32
N ILE A 72 -8.80 6.13 -15.14
CA ILE A 72 -9.58 4.99 -14.65
C ILE A 72 -10.86 4.82 -15.50
N ASP A 73 -11.54 5.92 -15.85
CA ASP A 73 -12.73 5.88 -16.69
C ASP A 73 -12.44 5.33 -18.08
N GLU A 74 -11.32 5.73 -18.68
CA GLU A 74 -10.86 5.22 -19.97
C GLU A 74 -10.64 3.70 -19.93
N LYS A 75 -9.96 3.21 -18.88
CA LYS A 75 -9.75 1.77 -18.66
C LYS A 75 -11.04 1.00 -18.45
N PHE A 76 -12.06 1.61 -17.84
CA PHE A 76 -13.36 0.99 -17.59
C PHE A 76 -14.39 1.30 -18.68
N SER A 77 -13.97 1.81 -19.84
CA SER A 77 -14.86 2.15 -20.96
C SER A 77 -15.74 0.96 -21.39
N GLU A 78 -15.20 -0.25 -21.39
CA GLU A 78 -15.92 -1.49 -21.72
C GLU A 78 -16.50 -2.25 -20.51
N MET A 79 -16.36 -1.70 -19.30
CA MET A 79 -16.71 -2.35 -18.02
C MET A 79 -17.78 -1.51 -17.29
N PRO A 80 -19.07 -1.62 -17.69
CA PRO A 80 -20.12 -0.75 -17.19
C PRO A 80 -20.35 -0.85 -15.68
N LYS A 81 -20.19 -2.04 -15.07
CA LYS A 81 -20.40 -2.21 -13.63
C LYS A 81 -19.29 -1.52 -12.85
N MET A 82 -18.04 -1.71 -13.23
CA MET A 82 -16.90 -1.02 -12.61
C MET A 82 -16.95 0.50 -12.80
N LYS A 83 -17.42 0.98 -13.96
CA LYS A 83 -17.61 2.42 -14.21
C LYS A 83 -18.62 3.05 -13.25
N GLY A 84 -19.72 2.35 -12.95
CA GLY A 84 -20.71 2.79 -11.97
C GLY A 84 -20.15 3.00 -10.55
N LEU A 85 -19.05 2.33 -10.20
CA LEU A 85 -18.47 2.38 -8.85
C LEU A 85 -17.58 3.59 -8.58
N ILE A 86 -17.22 4.40 -9.58
CA ILE A 86 -16.32 5.56 -9.41
C ILE A 86 -16.89 6.57 -8.39
N GLY A 87 -18.21 6.75 -8.36
CA GLY A 87 -18.88 7.69 -7.45
C GLY A 87 -19.14 7.12 -6.04
N GLU A 88 -19.20 5.80 -5.91
CA GLU A 88 -19.49 5.11 -4.66
C GLU A 88 -18.21 4.80 -3.88
N ILE A 89 -17.20 4.32 -4.60
CA ILE A 89 -15.97 3.75 -4.05
C ILE A 89 -14.80 4.70 -4.32
N GLY A 90 -13.90 4.83 -3.35
CA GLY A 90 -12.71 5.68 -3.52
C GLY A 90 -11.79 5.16 -4.63
N LEU A 91 -11.28 6.06 -5.47
CA LEU A 91 -10.38 5.75 -6.60
C LEU A 91 -9.22 4.83 -6.25
N SER A 92 -8.67 4.97 -5.04
CA SER A 92 -7.55 4.16 -4.57
C SER A 92 -7.84 2.66 -4.54
N LYS A 93 -9.10 2.23 -4.38
CA LYS A 93 -9.48 0.81 -4.51
C LYS A 93 -9.60 0.40 -5.98
N LEU A 94 -10.29 1.20 -6.78
CA LEU A 94 -10.49 0.92 -8.20
C LEU A 94 -9.16 0.83 -8.97
N LYS A 95 -8.20 1.68 -8.61
CA LYS A 95 -6.84 1.68 -9.17
C LYS A 95 -6.12 0.34 -9.04
N VAL A 96 -6.32 -0.38 -7.94
CA VAL A 96 -5.65 -1.67 -7.68
C VAL A 96 -6.06 -2.70 -8.73
N VAL A 97 -7.34 -2.68 -9.09
CA VAL A 97 -7.97 -3.66 -9.97
C VAL A 97 -7.90 -3.24 -11.44
N ALA A 98 -7.78 -1.94 -11.72
CA ALA A 98 -7.75 -1.37 -13.07
C ALA A 98 -6.63 -1.89 -14.00
N CYS A 99 -5.61 -2.59 -13.48
CA CYS A 99 -4.56 -3.17 -14.30
C CYS A 99 -4.78 -4.64 -14.69
N ILE A 100 -5.74 -5.32 -14.06
CA ILE A 100 -6.02 -6.75 -14.28
C ILE A 100 -7.45 -7.02 -14.70
N ALA A 101 -8.35 -6.05 -14.51
CA ALA A 101 -9.74 -6.20 -14.89
C ALA A 101 -9.86 -6.24 -16.43
N THR A 102 -10.50 -7.29 -16.91
CA THR A 102 -10.93 -7.46 -18.29
C THR A 102 -12.46 -7.33 -18.36
N LYS A 103 -12.98 -7.17 -19.58
CA LYS A 103 -14.42 -7.06 -19.85
C LYS A 103 -15.22 -8.23 -19.26
N ASP A 104 -14.70 -9.45 -19.37
CA ASP A 104 -15.40 -10.67 -18.92
C ASP A 104 -15.41 -10.78 -17.38
N MET A 105 -14.50 -10.08 -16.71
CA MET A 105 -14.39 -10.06 -15.24
C MET A 105 -15.07 -8.84 -14.60
N ASP A 106 -15.81 -8.01 -15.35
CA ASP A 106 -16.44 -6.77 -14.84
C ASP A 106 -17.32 -7.04 -13.59
N SER A 107 -18.17 -8.06 -13.67
CA SER A 107 -19.06 -8.46 -12.57
C SER A 107 -18.29 -8.94 -11.35
N PHE A 108 -17.27 -9.78 -11.57
CA PHE A 108 -16.45 -10.37 -10.52
C PHE A 108 -15.71 -9.28 -9.73
N TRP A 109 -15.05 -8.37 -10.44
CA TRP A 109 -14.31 -7.29 -9.81
C TRP A 109 -15.22 -6.28 -9.11
N ALA A 110 -16.37 -5.95 -9.71
CA ALA A 110 -17.34 -5.05 -9.09
C ALA A 110 -17.80 -5.56 -7.72
N GLU A 111 -18.08 -6.85 -7.60
CA GLU A 111 -18.50 -7.46 -6.34
C GLU A 111 -17.36 -7.48 -5.30
N LYS A 112 -16.16 -7.91 -5.72
CA LYS A 112 -14.99 -7.98 -4.83
C LYS A 112 -14.59 -6.60 -4.30
N VAL A 113 -14.64 -5.56 -5.13
CA VAL A 113 -14.28 -4.19 -4.72
C VAL A 113 -15.26 -3.61 -3.70
N LYS A 114 -16.55 -3.99 -3.76
CA LYS A 114 -17.55 -3.62 -2.75
C LYS A 114 -17.29 -4.28 -1.40
N LYS A 115 -16.98 -5.59 -1.41
CA LYS A 115 -16.83 -6.39 -0.18
C LYS A 115 -15.47 -6.20 0.51
N MET A 116 -14.37 -6.15 -0.24
CA MET A 116 -13.02 -6.22 0.31
C MET A 116 -12.42 -4.85 0.64
N THR A 117 -11.51 -4.81 1.62
CA THR A 117 -10.69 -3.62 1.90
C THR A 117 -9.62 -3.42 0.83
N LYS A 118 -9.03 -2.22 0.75
CA LYS A 118 -7.98 -1.91 -0.22
C LYS A 118 -6.76 -2.85 -0.08
N GLN A 119 -6.36 -3.14 1.16
CA GLN A 119 -5.19 -3.98 1.45
C GLN A 119 -5.41 -5.42 1.01
N VAL A 120 -6.61 -5.97 1.29
CA VAL A 120 -6.97 -7.32 0.86
C VAL A 120 -6.99 -7.42 -0.67
N LEU A 121 -7.55 -6.40 -1.36
CA LEU A 121 -7.50 -6.34 -2.83
C LEU A 121 -6.06 -6.28 -3.36
N GLU A 122 -5.17 -5.51 -2.74
CA GLU A 122 -3.76 -5.42 -3.17
C GLU A 122 -3.02 -6.75 -3.03
N ILE A 123 -3.31 -7.53 -1.97
CA ILE A 123 -2.75 -8.87 -1.77
C ILE A 123 -3.31 -9.81 -2.84
N TYR A 124 -4.63 -9.83 -3.02
CA TYR A 124 -5.29 -10.69 -3.98
C TYR A 124 -4.85 -10.45 -5.43
N VAL A 125 -4.76 -9.18 -5.84
CA VAL A 125 -4.24 -8.79 -7.16
C VAL A 125 -2.76 -9.20 -7.33
N ARG A 126 -1.96 -9.16 -6.26
CA ARG A 126 -0.56 -9.59 -6.32
C ARG A 126 -0.46 -11.10 -6.50
N GLU A 127 -1.28 -11.87 -5.80
CA GLU A 127 -1.32 -13.33 -5.92
C GLU A 127 -1.69 -13.75 -7.34
N ILE A 128 -2.74 -13.14 -7.92
CA ILE A 128 -3.14 -13.40 -9.32
C ILE A 128 -2.02 -13.05 -10.30
N LYS A 129 -1.33 -11.93 -10.12
CA LYS A 129 -0.21 -11.57 -10.99
C LYS A 129 0.94 -12.57 -10.89
N ASN A 130 1.21 -13.07 -9.69
CA ASN A 130 2.28 -14.02 -9.45
C ASN A 130 1.96 -15.42 -10.01
N THR A 131 0.69 -15.83 -10.02
CA THR A 131 0.28 -17.11 -10.64
C THR A 131 0.37 -17.03 -12.16
N VAL A 132 -0.11 -15.94 -12.77
CA VAL A 132 -0.03 -15.71 -14.22
C VAL A 132 1.43 -15.59 -14.70
N GLN A 133 2.34 -15.00 -13.91
CA GLN A 133 3.76 -14.89 -14.26
C GLN A 133 4.53 -16.22 -14.17
N LYS A 134 4.05 -17.21 -13.41
CA LYS A 134 4.74 -18.49 -13.25
C LYS A 134 4.43 -19.50 -14.37
N PHE A 135 3.35 -19.32 -15.13
CA PHE A 135 2.95 -20.21 -16.22
C PHE A 135 2.48 -19.40 -17.44
N PRO A 136 3.41 -18.96 -18.31
CA PRO A 136 3.06 -18.23 -19.52
C PRO A 136 2.63 -19.24 -20.60
N GLY A 137 1.38 -19.70 -20.58
CA GLY A 137 0.92 -20.64 -21.61
C GLY A 137 -0.51 -21.15 -21.54
N GLU A 138 -1.18 -21.11 -20.39
CA GLU A 138 -2.54 -21.63 -20.28
C GLU A 138 -3.58 -20.51 -20.33
N SER A 139 -4.48 -20.58 -21.30
CA SER A 139 -5.65 -19.72 -21.41
C SER A 139 -6.49 -19.80 -20.14
N HIS A 140 -6.84 -18.63 -19.61
CA HIS A 140 -7.60 -18.43 -18.37
C HIS A 140 -8.99 -19.11 -18.32
N GLU A 141 -9.50 -19.63 -19.45
CA GLU A 141 -10.78 -20.35 -19.52
C GLU A 141 -10.73 -21.77 -18.94
N GLU A 142 -9.60 -22.48 -19.01
CA GLU A 142 -9.53 -23.87 -18.54
C GLU A 142 -9.35 -23.98 -17.02
N ASN A 143 -8.69 -23.00 -16.39
CA ASN A 143 -8.54 -22.98 -14.93
C ASN A 143 -9.83 -22.61 -14.17
N LEU A 144 -10.85 -22.06 -14.85
CA LEU A 144 -12.14 -21.73 -14.21
C LEU A 144 -13.07 -22.95 -14.09
N LYS A 145 -12.86 -24.01 -14.88
CA LYS A 145 -13.65 -25.25 -14.80
C LYS A 145 -13.12 -26.22 -13.76
N ASN A 146 -11.81 -26.26 -13.53
CA ASN A 146 -11.21 -27.17 -12.55
C ASN A 146 -11.54 -26.81 -11.10
N THR A 147 -11.87 -25.55 -10.78
CA THR A 147 -12.28 -25.17 -9.40
C THR A 147 -13.76 -25.46 -9.09
N GLN A 148 -14.57 -25.88 -10.08
CA GLN A 148 -15.97 -26.27 -9.87
C GLN A 148 -16.18 -27.80 -9.89
N GLN A 149 -15.15 -28.59 -10.26
CA GLN A 149 -15.25 -30.06 -10.32
C GLN A 149 -14.63 -30.80 -9.13
N GLU A 150 -13.83 -30.16 -8.27
CA GLU A 150 -13.31 -30.80 -7.05
C GLU A 150 -14.37 -30.98 -5.94
N GLU A 151 -15.60 -30.49 -6.13
CA GLU A 151 -16.70 -30.72 -5.18
C GLU A 151 -17.47 -32.03 -5.41
N GLN A 152 -17.18 -32.84 -6.44
CA GLN A 152 -17.84 -34.14 -6.60
C GLN A 152 -16.92 -35.23 -7.17
N ILE A 153 -16.88 -36.34 -6.42
CA ILE A 153 -16.37 -37.69 -6.71
C ILE A 153 -14.99 -38.00 -6.10
N GLY A 154 -15.04 -38.80 -5.03
CA GLY A 154 -13.87 -39.40 -4.37
C GLY A 154 -13.43 -40.73 -4.99
N LEU A 155 -12.57 -41.41 -4.21
CA LEU A 155 -11.98 -42.74 -4.42
C LEU A 155 -11.03 -42.85 -5.62
N PHE A 156 -9.73 -42.93 -5.36
CA PHE A 156 -8.94 -44.14 -5.67
C PHE A 156 -7.56 -44.10 -5.02
N ASP A 157 -7.20 -45.24 -4.42
CA ASP A 157 -5.95 -45.55 -3.75
C ASP A 157 -4.74 -45.53 -4.69
N SER A 158 -3.58 -45.16 -4.15
CA SER A 158 -2.34 -45.89 -4.42
C SER A 158 -1.28 -45.58 -3.37
N GLU A 159 -1.17 -46.52 -2.43
CA GLU A 159 0.02 -46.75 -1.63
C GLU A 159 1.25 -46.99 -2.52
N LYS A 160 2.36 -46.33 -2.18
CA LYS A 160 3.71 -46.92 -2.07
C LYS A 160 4.62 -45.86 -1.41
N SER A 161 4.88 -46.00 -0.09
CA SER A 161 6.04 -46.69 0.50
C SER A 161 7.32 -45.85 0.33
N ILE A 162 8.14 -45.41 1.29
CA ILE A 162 8.62 -45.86 2.63
C ILE A 162 9.41 -44.62 3.15
N SER A 163 9.37 -44.19 4.41
CA SER A 163 10.21 -44.75 5.48
C SER A 163 9.78 -44.34 6.89
N GLN A 164 9.57 -45.39 7.67
CA GLN A 164 9.59 -45.59 9.12
C GLN A 164 10.25 -44.50 9.98
N ASN A 165 9.58 -44.16 11.09
CA ASN A 165 10.08 -44.53 12.42
C ASN A 165 8.95 -44.54 13.46
N ASN A 166 8.94 -45.61 14.24
CA ASN A 166 8.01 -45.92 15.32
C ASN A 166 8.20 -44.98 16.51
N ASP A 167 7.10 -44.55 17.13
CA ASP A 167 6.99 -44.51 18.60
C ASP A 167 5.52 -44.56 19.05
N LYS A 168 5.30 -45.35 20.11
CA LYS A 168 4.01 -45.73 20.70
C LYS A 168 3.13 -44.51 21.00
N ALA A 169 1.99 -44.38 20.32
CA ALA A 169 0.97 -43.40 20.66
C ALA A 169 -0.42 -44.05 20.69
N SER A 170 -1.13 -43.86 21.80
CA SER A 170 -2.55 -44.16 21.98
C SER A 170 -3.38 -43.77 20.75
N PRO A 171 -4.50 -44.46 20.44
CA PRO A 171 -5.30 -44.18 19.25
C PRO A 171 -5.71 -42.71 19.23
N LYS A 172 -5.07 -41.93 18.36
CA LYS A 172 -5.39 -40.51 18.15
C LYS A 172 -6.74 -40.49 17.44
N LYS A 173 -7.78 -40.04 18.14
CA LYS A 173 -9.09 -39.80 17.53
C LYS A 173 -9.01 -38.52 16.71
N THR A 174 -9.16 -38.63 15.41
CA THR A 174 -9.21 -37.48 14.51
C THR A 174 -10.64 -36.95 14.47
N PHE A 175 -10.82 -35.67 14.77
CA PHE A 175 -12.06 -34.95 14.51
C PHE A 175 -11.71 -33.66 13.77
N THR A 176 -12.48 -33.33 12.73
CA THR A 176 -12.29 -32.13 11.92
C THR A 176 -13.34 -31.10 12.32
N ILE A 177 -12.92 -29.89 12.69
CA ILE A 177 -13.82 -28.78 12.99
C ILE A 177 -13.61 -27.71 11.92
N GLN A 178 -14.70 -27.26 11.30
CA GLN A 178 -14.72 -26.06 10.47
C GLN A 178 -14.92 -24.85 11.38
N VAL A 179 -14.01 -23.89 11.31
CA VAL A 179 -13.95 -22.74 12.21
C VAL A 179 -14.03 -21.46 11.36
N ASP A 180 -14.83 -20.48 11.78
CA ASP A 180 -14.88 -19.17 11.12
C ASP A 180 -13.61 -18.35 11.38
N GLU A 181 -13.39 -17.31 10.57
CA GLU A 181 -12.17 -16.48 10.62
C GLU A 181 -11.97 -15.78 11.98
N GLU A 182 -13.06 -15.44 12.68
CA GLU A 182 -13.02 -14.81 13.99
C GLU A 182 -12.57 -15.79 15.08
N THR A 183 -13.16 -16.98 15.10
CA THR A 183 -12.83 -18.05 16.03
C THR A 183 -11.42 -18.58 15.79
N GLU A 184 -10.97 -18.68 14.53
CA GLU A 184 -9.58 -19.02 14.20
C GLU A 184 -8.60 -17.98 14.77
N PHE A 185 -8.93 -16.70 14.61
CA PHE A 185 -8.11 -15.61 15.13
C PHE A 185 -8.01 -15.65 16.66
N GLU A 186 -9.12 -15.91 17.36
CA GLU A 186 -9.13 -16.04 18.82
C GLU A 186 -8.30 -17.23 19.31
N LEU A 187 -8.41 -18.39 18.64
CA LEU A 187 -7.61 -19.59 18.96
C LEU A 187 -6.11 -19.34 18.77
N ARG A 188 -5.72 -18.66 17.67
CA ARG A 188 -4.32 -18.27 17.42
C ARG A 188 -3.81 -17.29 18.49
N LYS A 189 -4.63 -16.31 18.86
CA LYS A 189 -4.28 -15.33 19.91
C LYS A 189 -4.10 -16.02 21.26
N PHE A 190 -4.96 -16.98 21.60
CA PHE A 190 -4.85 -17.77 22.81
C PHE A 190 -3.56 -18.59 22.85
N LYS A 191 -3.20 -19.27 21.74
CA LYS A 191 -1.93 -20.00 21.62
C LYS A 191 -0.72 -19.09 21.86
N GLN A 192 -0.70 -17.90 21.25
CA GLN A 192 0.38 -16.93 21.44
C GLN A 192 0.49 -16.40 22.87
N ILE A 193 -0.62 -16.30 23.60
CA ILE A 193 -0.60 -15.92 25.03
C ILE A 193 0.08 -17.03 25.84
N LEU A 194 -0.26 -18.30 25.60
CA LEU A 194 0.36 -19.43 26.30
C LEU A 194 1.85 -19.56 26.00
N GLU A 195 2.26 -19.35 24.75
CA GLU A 195 3.69 -19.35 24.36
C GLU A 195 4.47 -18.27 25.09
N LYS A 196 3.86 -17.09 25.32
CA LYS A 196 4.48 -16.00 26.09
C LYS A 196 4.51 -16.26 27.59
N GLU A 197 3.48 -16.90 28.13
CA GLU A 197 3.43 -17.27 29.55
C GLU A 197 4.45 -18.35 29.90
N LYS A 198 4.68 -19.30 28.98
CA LYS A 198 5.63 -20.40 29.17
C LYS A 198 7.02 -20.15 28.62
N ASN A 199 7.18 -19.11 27.79
CA ASN A 199 8.40 -18.77 27.07
C ASN A 199 8.93 -19.91 26.18
N GLU A 200 8.03 -20.75 25.67
CA GLU A 200 8.32 -21.92 24.83
C GLU A 200 7.21 -22.13 23.79
N PRO A 201 7.50 -22.76 22.63
CA PRO A 201 6.48 -23.12 21.64
C PRO A 201 5.49 -24.15 22.20
N VAL A 202 4.20 -23.91 21.99
CA VAL A 202 3.12 -24.76 22.53
C VAL A 202 2.39 -25.49 21.40
N ASP A 203 2.09 -26.78 21.59
CA ASP A 203 1.27 -27.59 20.67
C ASP A 203 -0.24 -27.31 20.83
N TRP A 204 -1.01 -27.52 19.76
CA TRP A 204 -2.46 -27.30 19.75
C TRP A 204 -3.22 -28.18 20.74
N ASN A 205 -2.79 -29.44 20.96
CA ASN A 205 -3.44 -30.28 21.96
C ASN A 205 -3.29 -29.70 23.37
N PHE A 206 -2.11 -29.14 23.66
CA PHE A 206 -1.87 -28.47 24.93
C PHE A 206 -2.69 -27.19 25.04
N ALA A 207 -2.72 -26.37 23.99
CA ALA A 207 -3.50 -25.13 23.97
C ALA A 207 -4.99 -25.38 24.22
N LEU A 208 -5.61 -26.34 23.53
CA LEU A 208 -7.02 -26.69 23.72
C LEU A 208 -7.29 -27.28 25.11
N LYS A 209 -6.36 -28.07 25.66
CA LYS A 209 -6.48 -28.62 27.01
C LYS A 209 -6.43 -27.53 28.09
N GLU A 210 -5.59 -26.52 27.92
CA GLU A 210 -5.55 -25.37 28.84
C GLU A 210 -6.75 -24.44 28.66
N MET A 211 -7.24 -24.25 27.44
CA MET A 211 -8.44 -23.48 27.16
C MET A 211 -9.66 -24.07 27.88
N THR A 212 -9.87 -25.38 27.76
CA THR A 212 -10.96 -26.10 28.43
C THR A 212 -10.84 -26.06 29.95
N LYS A 213 -9.62 -26.22 30.49
CA LYS A 213 -9.39 -26.06 31.94
C LYS A 213 -9.68 -24.65 32.45
N ARG A 214 -9.25 -23.60 31.75
CA ARG A 214 -9.51 -22.20 32.14
C ARG A 214 -11.00 -21.86 32.05
N ALA A 215 -11.68 -22.35 31.02
CA ALA A 215 -13.12 -22.22 30.87
C ALA A 215 -13.90 -22.89 32.01
N LEU A 216 -13.51 -24.12 32.40
CA LEU A 216 -14.12 -24.84 33.52
C LEU A 216 -13.84 -24.21 34.89
N LYS A 217 -12.72 -23.48 35.03
CA LYS A 217 -12.34 -22.78 36.26
C LYS A 217 -12.91 -21.36 36.37
N GLY A 218 -13.63 -20.87 35.35
CA GLY A 218 -14.21 -19.52 35.35
C GLY A 218 -13.16 -18.38 35.33
N GLU A 219 -11.92 -18.66 34.89
CA GLU A 219 -10.86 -17.66 34.86
C GLU A 219 -11.03 -16.73 33.64
N VAL A 220 -11.44 -15.50 33.89
CA VAL A 220 -11.55 -14.46 32.84
C VAL A 220 -10.16 -13.97 32.46
N LEU A 221 -9.83 -14.03 31.17
CA LEU A 221 -8.59 -13.47 30.62
C LEU A 221 -8.50 -11.97 30.97
N LYS A 222 -7.49 -11.61 31.78
CA LYS A 222 -7.18 -10.20 32.08
C LYS A 222 -6.81 -9.48 30.78
N GLN A 223 -7.75 -8.72 30.23
CA GLN A 223 -7.46 -7.85 29.10
C GLN A 223 -6.51 -6.75 29.58
N LYS A 224 -5.28 -6.72 29.04
CA LYS A 224 -4.43 -5.54 29.20
C LYS A 224 -5.12 -4.36 28.53
N PRO A 225 -5.14 -3.15 29.13
CA PRO A 225 -5.74 -1.98 28.51
C PRO A 225 -5.12 -1.76 27.13
N VAL A 226 -5.99 -1.57 26.14
CA VAL A 226 -5.60 -1.32 24.75
C VAL A 226 -4.74 -0.05 24.72
N ARG A 227 -3.43 -0.21 24.57
CA ARG A 227 -2.54 0.91 24.26
C ARG A 227 -2.82 1.33 22.83
N ILE A 228 -3.59 2.39 22.66
CA ILE A 228 -3.76 3.07 21.37
C ILE A 228 -2.36 3.40 20.84
N PRO A 229 -1.97 2.93 19.63
CA PRO A 229 -0.69 3.30 19.06
C PRO A 229 -0.68 4.81 18.87
N LYS A 230 0.15 5.54 19.62
CA LYS A 230 0.42 6.94 19.32
C LYS A 230 0.93 7.00 17.88
N GLN A 231 0.24 7.76 17.02
CA GLN A 231 0.75 8.07 15.69
C GLN A 231 2.17 8.61 15.85
N LYS A 232 3.16 7.87 15.35
CA LYS A 232 4.52 8.39 15.24
C LYS A 232 4.46 9.49 14.20
N VAL A 233 4.30 10.73 14.66
CA VAL A 233 4.65 11.89 13.85
C VAL A 233 6.12 11.70 13.51
N ASN A 234 6.48 11.63 12.24
CA ASN A 234 7.87 11.68 11.81
C ASN A 234 8.37 13.10 12.06
N VAL A 235 8.61 13.44 13.33
CA VAL A 235 9.27 14.67 13.71
C VAL A 235 10.71 14.49 13.24
N SER A 236 11.06 15.10 12.10
CA SER A 236 12.47 15.28 11.76
C SER A 236 13.12 15.98 12.96
N ARG A 237 14.19 15.39 13.52
CA ARG A 237 14.88 15.96 14.68
C ARG A 237 15.25 17.43 14.40
N TYR A 238 15.16 18.27 15.43
CA TYR A 238 15.36 19.71 15.31
C TYR A 238 16.77 20.05 14.82
N ILE A 239 16.88 20.73 13.68
CA ILE A 239 18.13 21.28 13.14
C ILE A 239 18.13 22.77 13.47
N SER A 240 19.21 23.25 14.10
CA SER A 240 19.30 24.65 14.51
C SER A 240 19.25 25.62 13.32
N ALA A 241 18.67 26.81 13.54
CA ALA A 241 18.57 27.85 12.52
C ALA A 241 19.94 28.25 11.96
N LYS A 242 20.97 28.34 12.81
CA LYS A 242 22.36 28.60 12.41
C LYS A 242 22.84 27.60 11.34
N LYS A 243 22.64 26.31 11.56
CA LYS A 243 23.03 25.27 10.58
C LYS A 243 22.25 25.36 9.28
N ARG A 244 20.96 25.72 9.33
CA ARG A 244 20.17 25.95 8.12
C ARG A 244 20.72 27.13 7.31
N PHE A 245 21.04 28.22 7.99
CA PHE A 245 21.63 29.41 7.38
C PHE A 245 23.00 29.12 6.76
N ASP A 246 23.86 28.37 7.45
CA ASP A 246 25.18 27.96 6.95
C ASP A 246 25.05 27.11 5.67
N LEU A 247 24.08 26.19 5.62
CA LEU A 247 23.79 25.39 4.42
C LEU A 247 23.23 26.25 3.28
N GLU A 248 22.32 27.16 3.58
CA GLU A 248 21.73 28.06 2.59
C GLU A 248 22.79 28.96 1.96
N ARG A 249 23.71 29.51 2.75
CA ARG A 249 24.87 30.27 2.26
C ARG A 249 25.83 29.41 1.44
N LYS A 250 26.09 28.16 1.86
CA LYS A 250 27.03 27.25 1.19
C LYS A 250 26.53 26.75 -0.16
N TYR A 251 25.24 26.43 -0.26
CA TYR A 251 24.63 25.87 -1.47
C TYR A 251 23.74 26.88 -2.22
N GLN A 252 23.73 28.15 -1.78
CA GLN A 252 22.93 29.24 -2.36
C GLN A 252 21.43 28.88 -2.48
N GLY A 253 20.89 28.15 -1.50
CA GLY A 253 19.51 27.65 -1.54
C GLY A 253 19.22 26.53 -2.56
N HIS A 254 20.23 25.99 -3.24
CA HIS A 254 20.09 24.93 -4.24
C HIS A 254 20.42 23.54 -3.70
N CYS A 255 19.95 22.53 -4.43
CA CYS A 255 20.20 21.13 -4.16
C CYS A 255 21.70 20.79 -4.28
N ALA A 256 22.27 20.15 -3.27
CA ALA A 256 23.68 19.75 -3.24
C ALA A 256 24.04 18.58 -4.19
N TYR A 257 23.05 17.98 -4.85
CA TYR A 257 23.28 16.90 -5.81
C TYR A 257 23.96 17.44 -7.09
N LYS A 258 25.03 16.78 -7.53
CA LYS A 258 25.87 17.24 -8.65
C LYS A 258 25.04 17.41 -9.93
N GLY A 259 25.11 18.60 -10.53
CA GLY A 259 24.37 18.94 -11.75
C GLY A 259 22.89 19.28 -11.52
N CYS A 260 22.44 19.43 -10.28
CA CYS A 260 21.08 19.83 -9.96
C CYS A 260 20.99 21.33 -9.64
N ASN A 261 20.19 22.07 -10.42
CA ASN A 261 19.92 23.49 -10.19
C ASN A 261 18.53 23.73 -9.57
N LYS A 262 17.94 22.71 -8.94
CA LYS A 262 16.63 22.85 -8.27
C LYS A 262 16.81 23.43 -6.87
N PRO A 263 15.83 24.20 -6.36
CA PRO A 263 15.87 24.67 -4.97
C PRO A 263 15.88 23.48 -4.01
N ALA A 264 16.59 23.65 -2.90
CA ALA A 264 16.59 22.66 -1.84
C ALA A 264 15.28 22.74 -1.03
N GLU A 265 14.66 21.58 -0.81
CA GLU A 265 13.40 21.47 -0.06
C GLU A 265 13.57 20.71 1.25
N GLN A 266 14.58 19.83 1.34
CA GLN A 266 14.75 18.89 2.45
C GLN A 266 16.22 18.75 2.84
N ILE A 267 16.49 18.63 4.14
CA ILE A 267 17.84 18.38 4.65
C ILE A 267 18.02 16.87 4.87
N HIS A 268 19.08 16.33 4.29
CA HIS A 268 19.45 14.92 4.36
C HIS A 268 20.69 14.74 5.24
N HIS A 269 20.74 13.67 6.05
CA HIS A 269 21.96 13.27 6.76
C HIS A 269 22.70 12.25 5.90
N LYS A 270 23.92 12.56 5.44
CA LYS A 270 24.70 11.65 4.59
C LYS A 270 25.01 10.35 5.32
N ASP A 271 25.46 10.47 6.57
CA ASP A 271 25.58 9.34 7.48
C ASP A 271 24.32 9.37 8.33
N GLY A 272 23.50 8.32 8.26
CA GLY A 272 22.22 8.27 8.96
C GLY A 272 22.37 8.70 10.41
N PHE A 273 21.49 9.59 10.90
CA PHE A 273 21.61 10.17 12.25
C PHE A 273 21.71 9.11 13.35
N ALA A 274 21.14 7.92 13.14
CA ALA A 274 21.24 6.81 14.09
C ALA A 274 22.71 6.40 14.37
N ALA A 275 23.60 6.53 13.39
CA ALA A 275 25.01 6.18 13.49
C ALA A 275 25.83 7.28 14.17
N VAL A 276 25.72 8.53 13.70
CA VAL A 276 26.63 9.62 14.13
C VAL A 276 26.03 10.53 15.21
N ARG A 277 24.69 10.55 15.32
CA ARG A 277 23.92 11.35 16.30
C ARG A 277 24.28 12.84 16.35
N ASN A 278 24.76 13.40 15.25
CA ASN A 278 25.05 14.81 15.12
C ASN A 278 24.51 15.39 13.79
N HIS A 279 24.56 16.71 13.67
CA HIS A 279 24.13 17.45 12.48
C HIS A 279 25.33 18.01 11.69
N GLU A 280 26.50 17.37 11.76
CA GLU A 280 27.68 17.85 11.03
C GLU A 280 27.67 17.41 9.57
N ASN A 281 27.19 16.19 9.30
CA ASN A 281 27.17 15.62 7.95
C ASN A 281 25.79 15.71 7.28
N ILE A 282 25.25 16.93 7.20
CA ILE A 282 23.95 17.21 6.57
C ILE A 282 24.11 17.97 5.24
N ILE A 283 23.22 17.70 4.29
CA ILE A 283 23.18 18.38 2.98
C ILE A 283 21.75 18.75 2.57
N PRO A 284 21.56 19.90 1.91
CA PRO A 284 20.27 20.30 1.36
C PRO A 284 20.03 19.60 0.01
N LEU A 285 18.85 19.02 -0.18
CA LEU A 285 18.44 18.32 -1.40
C LEU A 285 17.03 18.75 -1.84
N CYS A 286 16.75 18.72 -3.14
CA CYS A 286 15.37 18.82 -3.63
C CYS A 286 14.60 17.53 -3.32
N LYS A 287 13.27 17.60 -3.33
CA LYS A 287 12.41 16.46 -2.99
C LYS A 287 12.71 15.18 -3.76
N ASN A 288 13.03 15.30 -5.05
CA ASN A 288 13.35 14.17 -5.90
C ASN A 288 14.68 13.51 -5.51
N HIS A 289 15.73 14.30 -5.28
CA HIS A 289 17.03 13.75 -4.89
C HIS A 289 17.03 13.24 -3.44
N HIS A 290 16.27 13.86 -2.54
CA HIS A 290 16.08 13.31 -1.20
C HIS A 290 15.44 11.92 -1.25
N ASN A 291 14.36 11.76 -2.02
CA ASN A 291 13.72 10.46 -2.21
C ASN A 291 14.64 9.45 -2.91
N PHE A 292 15.39 9.88 -3.92
CA PHE A 292 16.35 9.04 -4.64
C PHE A 292 17.41 8.45 -3.69
N VAL A 293 17.96 9.27 -2.78
CA VAL A 293 18.97 8.82 -1.82
C VAL A 293 18.38 7.86 -0.77
N HIS A 294 17.10 7.98 -0.41
CA HIS A 294 16.44 7.00 0.47
C HIS A 294 16.02 5.71 -0.25
N GLN A 295 15.75 5.76 -1.56
CA GLN A 295 15.30 4.61 -2.35
C GLN A 295 16.46 3.74 -2.86
N ASN A 296 17.63 4.33 -3.09
CA ASN A 296 18.86 3.58 -3.40
C ASN A 296 19.64 3.27 -2.11
N PHE A 297 19.37 2.09 -1.55
CA PHE A 297 20.08 1.43 -0.45
C PHE A 297 21.57 1.81 -0.32
N ALA A 298 21.97 2.23 0.89
CA ALA A 298 23.23 1.84 1.54
C ALA A 298 24.54 1.94 0.72
N ALA A 299 24.68 2.91 -0.18
CA ALA A 299 25.99 3.30 -0.68
C ALA A 299 26.47 4.49 0.15
N ASN A 300 27.44 4.21 1.04
CA ASN A 300 28.39 5.21 1.50
C ASN A 300 28.68 6.19 0.37
N PHE A 301 28.65 7.49 0.66
CA PHE A 301 29.20 8.51 -0.21
C PHE A 301 30.72 8.30 -0.34
N ALA A 302 31.15 7.28 -1.09
CA ALA A 302 32.42 7.29 -1.80
C ALA A 302 32.20 8.16 -3.05
N ALA A 303 32.07 9.47 -2.82
CA ALA A 303 31.82 10.46 -3.85
C ALA A 303 32.98 10.62 -4.86
N ASP A 304 34.10 9.90 -4.69
CA ASP A 304 35.32 10.16 -5.46
C ASP A 304 35.81 9.02 -6.37
N LYS A 305 35.20 7.82 -6.38
CA LYS A 305 35.74 6.69 -7.19
C LYS A 305 34.97 6.30 -8.45
N ILE A 306 33.73 6.77 -8.64
CA ILE A 306 32.94 6.44 -9.84
C ILE A 306 33.10 7.51 -10.95
N PHE A 307 33.56 8.72 -10.60
CA PHE A 307 33.72 9.82 -11.57
C PHE A 307 34.96 9.72 -12.48
N ASN A 308 35.97 8.91 -12.14
CA ASN A 308 37.18 8.78 -12.95
C ASN A 308 37.14 7.68 -14.02
N LYS A 309 36.16 6.77 -14.02
CA LYS A 309 36.09 5.71 -15.05
C LYS A 309 35.42 6.18 -16.34
N PHE A 310 34.40 7.03 -16.23
CA PHE A 310 33.68 7.56 -17.40
C PHE A 310 34.37 8.70 -18.16
N LYS A 311 35.48 9.25 -17.60
CA LYS A 311 36.26 10.30 -18.27
C LYS A 311 37.47 9.76 -19.04
N LEU A 312 37.96 8.56 -18.71
CA LEU A 312 39.07 7.91 -19.43
C LEU A 312 38.62 7.10 -20.65
N GLU A 313 37.39 6.59 -20.68
CA GLU A 313 36.89 5.79 -21.82
C GLU A 313 36.34 6.65 -22.98
N LYS A 314 36.03 7.93 -22.73
CA LYS A 314 35.61 8.90 -23.78
C LYS A 314 36.77 9.69 -24.40
N SER A 315 37.95 9.71 -23.77
CA SER A 315 39.17 10.25 -24.39
C SER A 315 39.94 9.22 -25.22
N ALA A 316 39.70 7.92 -25.02
CA ALA A 316 40.36 6.84 -25.77
C ALA A 316 39.64 6.44 -27.07
N SER A 317 38.42 6.94 -27.31
CA SER A 317 37.60 6.58 -28.48
C SER A 317 37.50 7.69 -29.55
N PHE A 318 38.23 8.80 -29.38
CA PHE A 318 38.25 9.93 -30.35
C PHE A 318 39.62 10.21 -30.97
N ALA A 319 40.62 9.33 -30.77
CA ALA A 319 41.99 9.53 -31.25
C ALA A 319 42.51 8.38 -32.13
N PHE A 320 41.71 7.85 -33.05
CA PHE A 320 42.19 7.01 -34.17
C PHE A 320 41.24 7.12 -35.36
N LYS A 321 41.37 8.22 -36.13
CA LYS A 321 41.08 8.32 -37.57
C LYS A 321 41.38 9.75 -38.02
N HIS A 322 42.62 9.96 -38.45
CA HIS A 322 43.03 10.80 -39.58
C HIS A 322 44.52 11.14 -39.43
N ASN A 323 45.37 10.34 -40.08
CA ASN A 323 46.41 10.86 -40.95
C ASN A 323 46.94 9.70 -41.80
N SER A 324 46.46 9.68 -43.04
CA SER A 324 47.05 8.96 -44.16
C SER A 324 47.44 10.02 -45.18
N ILE A 325 48.59 9.78 -45.82
CA ILE A 325 49.30 10.57 -46.83
C ILE A 325 50.33 11.53 -46.23
#